data_AF-Q874A4-F1
#
_entry.id   AF-Q874A4-F1
#
_cell.length_a   1.000
_cell.length_b   1.000
_cell.length_c   1.000
_cell.angle_alpha   90.00
_cell.angle_beta   90.00
_cell.angle_gamma   90.00
#
_symmetry.space_group_name_H-M   'P 1'
#
loop_
_entity.id
_entity.type
_entity.pdbx_description
1 polymer ?
#
loop_
_entity_poly.entity_id
_entity_poly.type
_entity_poly.pdbx_seq_one_letter_code
_entity_poly.pdbx_strand_id
1 'polypeptide(L)'
;RKILSSPKYVKPCVVDVAVKILRPTNWVFLDGKAHVDYRKSLNGLFSLKALEIYIPVLETYMDKYLDKFVTYDAPRKFFPEFGELLCALSLRTFCGDYITEDQIKEIADNYFRITAALELVNFPIIIPYTKTWYGKKIADETMKIFEN
;
A
#
# COMPACT_ATOMS: atom_id res chain seq x y z
N ARG A 1 -26.38 8.87 -18.72
CA ARG A 1 -25.41 9.02 -17.60
C ARG A 1 -25.45 7.91 -16.53
N LYS A 2 -26.39 6.95 -16.55
CA LYS A 2 -26.47 5.82 -15.57
C LYS A 2 -25.64 4.57 -15.94
N ILE A 3 -25.19 4.43 -17.19
CA ILE A 3 -24.56 3.20 -17.69
C ILE A 3 -23.11 3.08 -17.21
N LEU A 4 -22.36 4.19 -17.15
CA LEU A 4 -20.98 4.24 -16.67
C LEU A 4 -20.83 4.17 -15.14
N SER A 5 -21.95 4.20 -14.41
CA SER A 5 -21.98 4.11 -12.94
C SER A 5 -22.56 2.79 -12.43
N SER A 6 -22.87 1.84 -13.32
CA SER A 6 -23.43 0.55 -12.94
C SER A 6 -22.33 -0.36 -12.39
N PRO A 7 -22.39 -0.78 -11.11
CA PRO A 7 -21.37 -1.64 -10.49
C PRO A 7 -21.25 -3.02 -11.15
N LYS A 8 -22.22 -3.42 -11.98
CA LYS A 8 -22.35 -4.76 -12.57
C LYS A 8 -21.44 -4.99 -13.80
N TYR A 9 -20.93 -3.94 -14.43
CA TYR A 9 -20.21 -4.05 -15.71
C TYR A 9 -18.83 -3.38 -15.69
N VAL A 10 -18.31 -3.01 -14.51
CA VAL A 10 -17.01 -2.37 -14.37
C VAL A 10 -15.98 -3.43 -13.99
N LYS A 11 -14.96 -3.61 -14.84
CA LYS A 11 -13.72 -4.28 -14.47
C LYS A 11 -12.67 -3.20 -14.18
N PRO A 12 -12.33 -2.91 -12.91
CA PRO A 12 -11.46 -1.77 -12.57
C PRO A 12 -10.03 -1.90 -13.08
N CYS A 13 -9.52 -3.13 -13.22
CA CYS A 13 -8.13 -3.38 -13.58
C CYS A 13 -7.96 -3.86 -15.03
N VAL A 14 -7.18 -3.10 -15.80
CA VAL A 14 -6.78 -3.43 -17.18
C VAL A 14 -5.48 -4.24 -17.25
N VAL A 15 -4.69 -4.26 -16.17
CA VAL A 15 -3.42 -5.00 -16.08
C VAL A 15 -3.68 -6.39 -15.52
N ASP A 16 -3.56 -7.43 -16.34
CA ASP A 16 -3.86 -8.82 -15.93
C ASP A 16 -2.95 -9.32 -14.80
N VAL A 17 -1.66 -8.99 -14.86
CA VAL A 17 -0.69 -9.45 -13.87
C VAL A 17 -0.92 -8.85 -12.48
N ALA A 18 -1.58 -7.68 -12.39
CA ALA A 18 -1.85 -7.02 -11.12
C ALA A 18 -2.73 -7.88 -10.20
N VAL A 19 -3.70 -8.59 -10.77
CA VAL A 19 -4.58 -9.50 -10.01
C VAL A 19 -3.78 -10.66 -9.40
N LYS A 20 -2.75 -11.13 -10.10
CA LYS A 20 -1.89 -12.25 -9.67
C LYS A 20 -0.89 -11.83 -8.58
N ILE A 21 -0.43 -10.58 -8.60
CA ILE A 21 0.51 -10.03 -7.61
C ILE A 21 -0.24 -9.54 -6.36
N LEU A 22 -1.28 -8.72 -6.54
CA LEU A 22 -2.02 -8.10 -5.44
C LEU A 22 -3.11 -8.98 -4.83
N ARG A 23 -3.27 -10.21 -5.34
CA ARG A 23 -4.27 -11.23 -4.98
C ARG A 23 -5.68 -10.90 -5.47
N PRO A 24 -6.45 -11.89 -5.94
CA PRO A 24 -7.79 -11.66 -6.50
C PRO A 24 -8.82 -11.22 -5.44
N THR A 25 -8.56 -11.47 -4.16
CA THR A 25 -9.41 -11.07 -3.05
C THR A 25 -9.25 -9.59 -2.67
N ASN A 26 -8.32 -8.87 -3.29
CA ASN A 26 -8.10 -7.46 -3.01
C ASN A 26 -9.30 -6.62 -3.45
N TRP A 27 -9.71 -5.69 -2.60
CA TRP A 27 -10.88 -4.85 -2.82
C TRP A 27 -10.83 -4.04 -4.11
N VAL A 28 -9.64 -3.70 -4.61
CA VAL A 28 -9.44 -3.01 -5.90
C VAL A 28 -9.91 -3.82 -7.11
N PHE A 29 -10.06 -5.14 -6.97
CA PHE A 29 -10.57 -6.03 -8.02
C PHE A 29 -12.02 -6.46 -7.79
N LEU A 30 -12.59 -6.13 -6.64
CA LEU A 30 -13.99 -6.41 -6.37
C LEU A 30 -14.87 -5.45 -7.18
N ASP A 31 -16.02 -5.94 -7.61
CA ASP A 31 -17.05 -5.18 -8.30
C ASP A 31 -18.42 -5.38 -7.63
N GLY A 32 -19.44 -4.70 -8.15
CA GLY A 32 -20.81 -4.93 -7.71
C GLY A 32 -21.05 -4.63 -6.22
N LYS A 33 -21.83 -5.51 -5.60
CA LYS A 33 -22.18 -5.44 -4.18
C LYS A 33 -20.97 -5.67 -3.26
N ALA A 34 -20.06 -6.58 -3.63
CA ALA A 34 -18.89 -6.91 -2.82
C ALA A 34 -17.98 -5.69 -2.60
N HIS A 35 -17.72 -4.93 -3.68
CA HIS A 35 -16.95 -3.68 -3.57
C HIS A 35 -17.66 -2.64 -2.70
N VAL A 36 -18.97 -2.47 -2.86
CA VAL A 36 -19.76 -1.49 -2.08
C VAL A 36 -19.75 -1.84 -0.60
N ASP A 37 -19.91 -3.11 -0.24
CA ASP A 37 -19.94 -3.56 1.14
C ASP A 37 -18.55 -3.44 1.79
N TYR A 38 -17.47 -3.74 1.05
CA TYR A 38 -16.09 -3.49 1.52
C TYR A 38 -15.82 -2.00 1.73
N ARG A 39 -16.23 -1.13 0.78
CA ARG A 39 -16.07 0.32 0.96
C ARG A 39 -16.81 0.83 2.20
N LYS A 40 -18.01 0.32 2.47
CA LYS A 40 -18.78 0.70 3.66
C LYS A 40 -18.09 0.31 4.96
N SER A 41 -17.42 -0.85 5.01
CA SER A 41 -16.69 -1.27 6.21
C SER A 41 -15.51 -0.35 6.52
N LEU A 42 -14.86 0.20 5.49
CA LEU A 42 -13.73 1.15 5.67
C LEU A 42 -14.15 2.53 6.19
N ASN A 43 -15.39 2.97 5.97
CA ASN A 43 -15.82 4.32 6.33
C ASN A 43 -15.63 4.63 7.83
N GLY A 44 -15.75 3.62 8.70
CA GLY A 44 -15.52 3.79 10.14
C GLY A 44 -14.09 4.22 10.49
N LEU A 45 -13.10 3.76 9.71
CA LEU A 45 -11.70 4.07 9.89
C LEU A 45 -11.36 5.52 9.55
N PHE A 46 -12.20 6.21 8.77
CA PHE A 46 -11.98 7.57 8.31
C PHE A 46 -13.05 8.56 8.80
N SER A 47 -13.67 8.25 9.95
CA SER A 47 -14.55 9.20 10.64
C SER A 47 -13.75 10.30 11.34
N LEU A 48 -14.36 11.45 11.61
CA LEU A 48 -13.69 12.56 12.28
C LEU A 48 -13.09 12.14 13.64
N LYS A 49 -13.81 11.33 14.41
CA LYS A 49 -13.32 10.77 15.69
C LYS A 49 -12.13 9.83 15.51
N ALA A 50 -12.14 9.01 14.45
CA ALA A 50 -11.01 8.12 14.16
C ALA A 50 -9.77 8.93 13.79
N LEU A 51 -9.93 9.95 12.92
CA LEU A 51 -8.83 10.84 12.54
C LEU A 51 -8.24 11.59 13.74
N GLU A 52 -9.07 12.04 14.68
CA GLU A 52 -8.63 12.68 15.93
C GLU A 52 -7.68 11.77 16.74
N ILE A 53 -7.95 10.47 16.79
CA ILE A 53 -7.10 9.48 17.46
C ILE A 53 -5.76 9.29 16.73
N TYR A 54 -5.76 9.41 15.40
CA TYR A 54 -4.56 9.16 14.59
C TYR A 54 -3.57 10.34 14.61
N ILE A 55 -4.07 11.58 14.72
CA ILE A 55 -3.24 12.80 14.64
C ILE A 55 -2.02 12.75 15.57
N PRO A 56 -2.13 12.43 16.88
CA PRO A 56 -0.96 12.40 17.76
C PRO A 56 0.12 11.40 17.34
N VAL A 57 -0.30 10.24 16.80
CA VAL A 57 0.61 9.20 16.29
C VAL A 57 1.30 9.71 15.03
N LEU A 58 0.55 10.34 14.13
CA LEU A 58 1.08 10.91 12.89
C LEU A 58 2.10 12.02 13.19
N GLU A 59 1.79 12.93 14.13
CA GLU A 59 2.69 14.00 14.57
C GLU A 59 4.00 13.45 15.13
N THR A 60 3.93 12.48 16.05
CA THR A 60 5.11 11.85 16.65
C THR A 60 6.08 11.29 15.60
N TYR A 61 5.54 10.59 14.59
CA TYR A 61 6.37 10.02 13.52
C TYR A 61 6.82 11.09 12.53
N MET A 62 5.97 12.08 12.22
CA MET A 62 6.36 13.21 11.37
C MET A 62 7.59 13.92 11.95
N ASP A 63 7.55 14.28 13.23
CA ASP A 63 8.65 14.96 13.93
C ASP A 63 9.94 14.13 13.86
N LYS A 64 9.87 12.83 14.16
CA LYS A 64 11.02 11.92 14.07
C LYS A 64 11.68 11.93 12.68
N TYR A 65 10.89 11.92 11.61
CA TYR A 65 11.44 11.96 10.25
C TYR A 65 11.94 13.36 9.88
N LEU A 66 11.26 14.43 10.30
CA LEU A 66 11.71 15.79 10.08
C LEU A 66 13.04 16.06 10.79
N ASP A 67 13.19 15.64 12.05
CA ASP A 67 14.43 15.71 12.81
C ASP A 67 15.58 15.01 12.08
N LYS A 68 15.31 13.85 11.47
CA LYS A 68 16.29 13.18 10.61
C LYS A 68 16.61 14.01 9.37
N PHE A 69 15.61 14.58 8.71
CA PHE A 69 15.78 15.30 7.44
C PHE A 69 16.53 16.63 7.60
N VAL A 70 16.37 17.34 8.71
CA VAL A 70 17.08 18.60 8.97
C VAL A 70 18.56 18.41 9.24
N THR A 71 19.01 17.19 9.57
CA THR A 71 20.44 16.89 9.76
C THR A 71 21.22 16.76 8.45
N TYR A 72 20.54 16.71 7.29
CA TYR A 72 21.19 16.53 6.01
C TYR A 72 21.83 17.84 5.51
N ASP A 73 23.10 17.75 5.13
CA ASP A 73 23.94 18.89 4.73
C ASP A 73 24.09 19.08 3.21
N ALA A 74 23.65 18.10 2.43
CA ALA A 74 23.78 18.09 0.98
C ALA A 74 22.48 17.71 0.25
N PRO A 75 22.30 18.16 -1.01
CA PRO A 75 21.17 17.74 -1.84
C PRO A 75 21.11 16.22 -2.01
N ARG A 76 19.92 15.64 -1.82
CA ARG A 76 19.67 14.19 -1.93
C ARG A 76 18.31 13.90 -2.57
N LYS A 77 18.08 12.63 -2.89
CA LYS A 77 16.80 12.14 -3.41
C LYS A 77 15.86 11.78 -2.27
N PHE A 78 14.88 12.64 -2.00
CA PHE A 78 13.89 12.41 -0.93
C PHE A 78 12.78 11.41 -1.29
N PHE A 79 12.66 10.99 -2.55
CA PHE A 79 11.57 10.12 -2.97
C PHE A 79 11.44 8.82 -2.16
N PRO A 80 12.52 8.04 -1.91
CA PRO A 80 12.43 6.84 -1.08
C PRO A 80 12.13 7.16 0.39
N GLU A 81 12.70 8.25 0.91
CA GLU A 81 12.56 8.66 2.31
C GLU A 81 11.14 9.14 2.64
N PHE A 82 10.49 9.86 1.71
CA PHE A 82 9.08 10.21 1.84
C PHE A 82 8.16 9.00 1.66
N GLY A 83 8.53 8.05 0.79
CA GLY A 83 7.83 6.78 0.68
C GLY A 83 7.85 5.99 2.01
N GLU A 84 9.02 5.92 2.65
CA GLU A 84 9.19 5.31 3.97
C GLU A 84 8.36 6.04 5.03
N LEU A 85 8.40 7.38 5.09
CA LEU A 85 7.60 8.19 6.00
C LEU A 85 6.10 7.89 5.86
N LEU A 86 5.54 7.93 4.64
CA LEU A 86 4.12 7.66 4.42
C LEU A 86 3.73 6.24 4.79
N CYS A 87 4.63 5.27 4.55
CA CYS A 87 4.43 3.89 4.96
C CYS A 87 4.43 3.76 6.50
N ALA A 88 5.40 4.38 7.18
CA ALA A 88 5.51 4.41 8.63
C ALA A 88 4.25 5.00 9.27
N LEU A 89 3.79 6.17 8.79
CA LEU A 89 2.57 6.83 9.27
C LEU A 89 1.34 5.90 9.16
N SER A 90 1.19 5.22 8.02
CA SER A 90 0.08 4.30 7.78
C SER A 90 0.17 3.06 8.67
N LEU A 91 1.34 2.43 8.75
CA LEU A 91 1.56 1.23 9.55
C LEU A 91 1.37 1.51 11.05
N ARG A 92 1.85 2.65 11.55
CA ARG A 92 1.64 3.04 12.94
C ARG A 92 0.19 3.35 13.27
N THR A 93 -0.53 3.97 12.33
CA THR A 93 -1.95 4.27 12.51
C THR A 93 -2.81 3.00 12.57
N PHE A 94 -2.56 2.05 11.65
CA PHE A 94 -3.44 0.87 11.51
C PHE A 94 -2.94 -0.39 12.22
N CYS A 95 -1.63 -0.53 12.40
CA CYS A 95 -1.00 -1.70 13.02
C CYS A 95 -0.33 -1.38 14.38
N GLY A 96 -0.21 -0.11 14.76
CA GLY A 96 0.39 0.30 16.04
C GLY A 96 1.84 -0.15 16.19
N ASP A 97 2.20 -0.59 17.40
CA ASP A 97 3.56 -1.01 17.76
C ASP A 97 3.90 -2.46 17.40
N TYR A 98 2.94 -3.19 16.84
CA TYR A 98 3.13 -4.59 16.44
C TYR A 98 4.15 -4.73 15.29
N ILE A 99 4.27 -3.73 14.42
CA ILE A 99 5.30 -3.70 13.37
C ILE A 99 6.52 -2.94 13.88
N THR A 100 7.70 -3.57 13.85
CA THR A 100 8.97 -2.94 14.28
C THR A 100 9.45 -1.90 13.25
N GLU A 101 10.38 -1.02 13.66
CA GLU A 101 10.94 -0.01 12.74
C GLU A 101 11.71 -0.62 11.56
N ASP A 102 12.44 -1.71 11.81
CA ASP A 102 13.13 -2.45 10.75
C ASP A 102 12.13 -3.05 9.75
N GLN A 103 11.01 -3.59 10.25
CA GLN A 103 9.93 -4.09 9.40
C GLN A 103 9.23 -2.98 8.63
N ILE A 104 9.06 -1.78 9.19
CA ILE A 104 8.50 -0.62 8.46
C ILE A 104 9.36 -0.32 7.23
N LYS A 105 10.69 -0.27 7.40
CA LYS A 105 11.61 -0.02 6.31
C LYS A 105 11.56 -1.11 5.25
N GLU A 106 11.54 -2.38 5.68
CA GLU A 106 11.41 -3.52 4.79
C GLU A 106 10.10 -3.47 3.99
N ILE A 107 8.98 -3.18 4.64
CA ILE A 107 7.66 -3.05 4.00
C ILE A 107 7.67 -1.89 3.00
N ALA A 108 8.25 -0.75 3.34
CA ALA A 108 8.32 0.41 2.44
C ALA A 108 9.12 0.10 1.16
N ASP A 109 10.29 -0.52 1.30
CA ASP A 109 11.12 -0.93 0.17
C ASP A 109 10.39 -1.99 -0.69
N ASN A 110 9.77 -2.98 -0.04
CA ASN A 110 9.02 -4.02 -0.72
C ASN A 110 7.79 -3.46 -1.45
N TYR A 111 7.07 -2.52 -0.84
CA TYR A 111 5.93 -1.83 -1.46
C TYR A 111 6.35 -1.13 -2.74
N PHE A 112 7.46 -0.38 -2.71
CA PHE A 112 8.00 0.26 -3.91
C PHE A 112 8.37 -0.76 -5.00
N ARG A 113 9.03 -1.86 -4.63
CA ARG A 113 9.40 -2.93 -5.57
C ARG A 113 8.20 -3.63 -6.18
N ILE A 114 7.13 -3.84 -5.41
CA ILE A 114 5.86 -4.38 -5.90
C ILE A 114 5.22 -3.40 -6.88
N THR A 115 5.15 -2.11 -6.55
CA THR A 115 4.62 -1.08 -7.45
C THR A 115 5.42 -1.00 -8.75
N ALA A 116 6.75 -1.08 -8.68
CA ALA A 116 7.60 -1.13 -9.87
C ALA A 116 7.37 -2.40 -10.72
N ALA A 117 6.95 -3.50 -10.11
CA ALA A 117 6.56 -4.72 -10.83
C ALA A 117 5.16 -4.63 -11.48
N LEU A 118 4.38 -3.58 -11.21
CA LEU A 118 3.04 -3.35 -11.75
C LEU A 118 3.01 -2.38 -12.95
N GLU A 119 4.16 -2.13 -13.60
CA GLU A 119 4.24 -1.35 -14.85
C GLU A 119 3.14 -1.76 -15.87
N LEU A 120 2.54 -0.77 -16.54
CA LEU A 120 1.34 -0.93 -17.38
C LEU A 120 1.53 -1.84 -18.62
N VAL A 121 2.78 -2.18 -18.98
CA VAL A 121 3.15 -2.98 -20.17
C VAL A 121 3.74 -4.33 -19.75
N ASN A 122 3.34 -4.87 -18.59
CA ASN A 122 3.86 -6.17 -18.15
C ASN A 122 3.23 -7.34 -18.90
N PHE A 123 4.06 -8.38 -19.09
CA PHE A 123 3.62 -9.63 -19.69
C PHE A 123 2.54 -10.30 -18.81
N PRO A 124 1.43 -10.80 -19.39
CA PRO A 124 0.31 -11.34 -18.61
C PRO A 124 0.65 -12.64 -17.87
N ILE A 125 1.80 -13.25 -18.16
CA ILE A 125 2.26 -14.50 -17.53
C ILE A 125 3.44 -14.17 -16.61
N ILE A 126 3.41 -14.70 -15.39
CA ILE A 126 4.53 -14.60 -14.45
C ILE A 126 5.56 -15.66 -14.84
N ILE A 127 6.71 -15.21 -15.35
CA ILE A 127 7.81 -16.07 -15.77
C ILE A 127 8.93 -15.99 -14.70
N PRO A 128 9.56 -17.11 -14.29
CA PRO A 128 10.67 -17.08 -13.34
C PRO A 128 11.74 -16.04 -13.70
N TYR A 129 12.29 -15.38 -12.68
CA TYR A 129 13.33 -14.34 -12.81
C TYR A 129 12.91 -13.06 -13.55
N THR A 130 11.63 -12.85 -13.84
CA THR A 130 11.13 -11.57 -14.37
C THR A 130 10.68 -10.61 -13.25
N LYS A 131 10.49 -9.33 -13.58
CA LYS A 131 9.99 -8.31 -12.64
C LYS A 131 8.69 -8.76 -11.94
N THR A 132 7.75 -9.34 -12.69
CA THR A 132 6.45 -9.79 -12.15
C THR A 132 6.60 -10.99 -11.22
N TRP A 133 7.60 -11.86 -11.43
CA TRP A 133 7.93 -12.96 -10.52
C TRP A 133 8.51 -12.47 -9.20
N TYR A 134 9.49 -11.55 -9.26
CA TYR A 134 10.00 -10.92 -8.04
C TYR A 134 8.91 -10.14 -7.31
N GLY A 135 8.07 -9.38 -8.02
CA GLY A 135 6.95 -8.65 -7.45
C GLY A 135 5.97 -9.56 -6.70
N LYS A 136 5.61 -10.71 -7.29
CA LYS A 136 4.76 -11.70 -6.61
C LYS A 136 5.43 -12.28 -5.38
N LYS A 137 6.70 -12.69 -5.48
CA LYS A 137 7.44 -13.29 -4.36
C LYS A 137 7.56 -12.32 -3.19
N ILE A 138 7.95 -11.07 -3.47
CA ILE A 138 8.06 -10.00 -2.47
C ILE A 138 6.70 -9.70 -1.84
N ALA A 139 5.62 -9.64 -2.63
CA ALA A 139 4.27 -9.44 -2.11
C ALA A 139 3.84 -10.58 -1.17
N ASP A 140 4.20 -11.83 -1.47
CA ASP A 140 3.90 -12.99 -0.63
C ASP A 140 4.78 -13.05 0.63
N GLU A 141 6.06 -12.66 0.54
CA GLU A 141 6.96 -12.56 1.70
C GLU A 141 6.57 -11.42 2.64
N THR A 142 6.22 -10.25 2.11
CA THR A 142 5.82 -9.07 2.90
C THR A 142 4.58 -9.35 3.74
N MET A 143 3.62 -10.15 3.25
CA MET A 143 2.43 -10.48 4.04
C MET A 143 2.75 -11.30 5.29
N LYS A 144 3.80 -12.13 5.26
CA LYS A 144 4.20 -12.93 6.43
C LYS A 144 4.59 -12.07 7.62
N ILE A 145 5.01 -10.82 7.37
CA ILE A 145 5.30 -9.85 8.43
C ILE A 145 4.04 -9.57 9.27
N PHE A 146 2.86 -9.57 8.63
CA PHE A 146 1.57 -9.31 9.28
C PHE A 146 0.91 -10.57 9.87
N GLU A 147 1.50 -11.75 9.69
CA GLU A 147 1.01 -13.03 10.24
C GLU A 147 1.66 -13.36 11.61
N ASN A 148 2.69 -12.59 12.00
CA ASN A 148 3.43 -12.56 13.27
C ASN A 148 2.58 -12.49 14.56
#